data_AF-A0ABD3ZVF2-F1
#
_entry.id   AF-A0ABD3ZVF2-F1
#
_cell.length_a   1.000
_cell.length_b   1.000
_cell.length_c   1.000
_cell.angle_alpha   90.00
_cell.angle_beta   90.00
_cell.angle_gamma   90.00
#
_symmetry.space_group_name_H-M   'P 1'
#
loop_
_entity.id
_entity.type
_entity.pdbx_description
1 polymer ?
#
loop_
_entity_poly.entity_id
_entity_poly.type
_entity_poly.pdbx_seq_one_letter_code
_entity_poly.pdbx_strand_id
1 'polypeptide(L)'
;MTIQARQMLVSPEKYSIKCPYVLSASFITFHNTYNDAPAQNEVSYMIGNNNEVSFHFAVDDKEVVQGIPTNRNAWHTGDGSGVNSGNRTSIGVEVCYSKSGGERYRKAEALAIKFIAQLLKERGWGVDRVKKHQDWSGKYCPHRVLDEGRWNAVKSAIAAELKALGGNTSSSSSKPPTKVVKTNGSYVKNTVIADSLNVRTQRNANSSIVLTLPKGSTVQYQKGSTQNGWGYIKYTNSKGATYSGYVNVKYIKSDAEIGQSAPKPKSTSKPNSSGIKSVGKIKVVGVKSAAIVMDRPDKNKAKNLGTVDLGDTVSISGSVKGSNNAKGYWEVIYKGKRGYISGQFGSKI
;
A
#
# COMPACT_ATOMS: atom_id res chain seq x y z
N MET A 1 12.16 24.56 -22.82
CA MET A 1 11.60 25.65 -21.98
C MET A 1 11.20 25.07 -20.64
N THR A 2 11.49 25.77 -19.55
CA THR A 2 11.03 25.41 -18.20
C THR A 2 9.56 25.78 -18.03
N ILE A 3 8.73 24.82 -17.63
CA ILE A 3 7.33 25.05 -17.27
C ILE A 3 7.30 25.69 -15.89
N GLN A 4 6.78 26.91 -15.81
CA GLN A 4 6.60 27.63 -14.56
C GLN A 4 5.24 27.29 -13.96
N ALA A 5 5.22 26.86 -12.70
CA ALA A 5 3.99 26.65 -11.97
C ALA A 5 3.52 27.97 -11.33
N ARG A 6 2.34 28.44 -11.71
CA ARG A 6 1.72 29.61 -11.09
C ARG A 6 1.39 29.29 -9.64
N GLN A 7 1.90 30.11 -8.73
CA GLN A 7 1.70 29.90 -7.30
C GLN A 7 0.33 30.41 -6.87
N MET A 8 -0.46 29.53 -6.25
CA MET A 8 -1.70 29.87 -5.56
C MET A 8 -1.75 29.07 -4.26
N LEU A 9 -0.71 29.27 -3.45
CA LEU A 9 -0.44 28.46 -2.27
C LEU A 9 -1.51 28.65 -1.20
N VAL A 10 -1.83 27.55 -0.52
CA VAL A 10 -2.70 27.59 0.65
C VAL A 10 -2.14 28.51 1.75
N SER A 11 -3.02 29.24 2.43
CA SER A 11 -2.66 30.03 3.61
C SER A 11 -1.98 29.16 4.68
N PRO A 12 -0.90 29.64 5.33
CA PRO A 12 -0.27 28.96 6.47
C PRO A 12 -1.24 28.58 7.60
N GLU A 13 -2.31 29.35 7.80
CA GLU A 13 -3.35 29.07 8.80
C GLU A 13 -4.06 27.72 8.57
N LYS A 14 -4.07 27.23 7.33
CA LYS A 14 -4.67 25.95 6.96
C LYS A 14 -3.65 24.82 6.83
N TYR A 15 -2.38 25.03 7.17
CA TYR A 15 -1.36 23.98 7.08
C TYR A 15 -1.70 22.77 7.94
N SER A 16 -2.26 22.97 9.14
CA SER A 16 -2.69 21.88 10.04
C SER A 16 -3.73 20.94 9.41
N ILE A 17 -4.51 21.44 8.45
CA ILE A 17 -5.56 20.69 7.74
C ILE A 17 -5.03 20.14 6.42
N LYS A 18 -4.39 20.99 5.63
CA LYS A 18 -4.08 20.71 4.22
C LYS A 18 -2.73 20.03 4.02
N CYS A 19 -1.75 20.34 4.85
CA CYS A 19 -0.37 19.89 4.67
C CYS A 19 0.42 19.92 5.99
N PRO A 20 0.00 19.19 7.04
CA PRO A 20 0.54 19.37 8.40
C PRO A 20 2.01 18.95 8.56
N TYR A 21 2.52 18.08 7.68
CA TYR A 21 3.86 17.51 7.81
C TYR A 21 4.83 18.04 6.77
N VAL A 22 6.11 18.11 7.15
CA VAL A 22 7.22 18.28 6.19
C VAL A 22 7.29 17.05 5.28
N LEU A 23 7.60 17.30 4.01
CA LEU A 23 7.77 16.30 2.97
C LEU A 23 9.21 16.31 2.45
N SER A 24 9.88 15.17 2.61
CA SER A 24 11.02 14.80 1.78
C SER A 24 10.49 13.84 0.73
N ALA A 25 10.09 14.39 -0.42
CA ALA A 25 9.46 13.60 -1.46
C ALA A 25 10.46 12.56 -2.00
N SER A 26 9.95 11.39 -2.35
CA SER A 26 10.69 10.30 -3.00
C SER A 26 9.98 9.79 -4.26
N PHE A 27 8.76 10.26 -4.51
CA PHE A 27 7.89 9.85 -5.60
C PHE A 27 7.08 11.03 -6.15
N ILE A 28 6.54 10.86 -7.36
CA ILE A 28 5.49 11.70 -7.93
C ILE A 28 4.27 10.80 -8.17
N THR A 29 3.09 11.26 -7.78
CA THR A 29 1.84 10.52 -7.96
C THR A 29 0.95 11.24 -8.97
N PHE A 30 0.66 10.56 -10.08
CA PHE A 30 -0.24 11.03 -11.13
C PHE A 30 -1.70 10.72 -10.77
N HIS A 31 -2.57 11.72 -10.93
CA HIS A 31 -4.01 11.62 -10.73
C HIS A 31 -4.81 12.18 -11.90
N ASN A 32 -6.08 11.80 -11.95
CA ASN A 32 -7.10 12.46 -12.76
C ASN A 32 -8.16 13.01 -11.82
N THR A 33 -8.57 14.25 -12.05
CA THR A 33 -9.53 14.96 -11.18
C THR A 33 -10.92 14.31 -11.12
N TYR A 34 -11.29 13.52 -12.14
CA TYR A 34 -12.66 13.09 -12.41
C TYR A 34 -13.63 14.30 -12.49
N ASN A 35 -13.15 15.41 -13.04
CA ASN A 35 -13.89 16.66 -13.18
C ASN A 35 -13.54 17.39 -14.49
N ASP A 36 -14.31 18.43 -14.84
CA ASP A 36 -14.13 19.27 -16.04
C ASP A 36 -13.78 20.73 -15.72
N ALA A 37 -13.21 20.98 -14.55
CA ALA A 37 -12.76 22.30 -14.13
C ALA A 37 -11.31 22.60 -14.57
N PRO A 38 -10.97 23.87 -14.83
CA PRO A 38 -9.59 24.30 -15.05
C PRO A 38 -8.72 24.17 -13.78
N ALA A 39 -7.41 24.20 -13.94
CA ALA A 39 -6.44 24.03 -12.86
C ALA A 39 -6.60 25.09 -11.76
N GLN A 40 -6.89 26.34 -12.15
CA GLN A 40 -7.22 27.41 -11.21
C GLN A 40 -8.39 27.05 -10.29
N ASN A 41 -9.46 26.47 -10.83
CA ASN A 41 -10.66 26.18 -10.05
C ASN A 41 -10.42 25.00 -9.12
N GLU A 42 -9.70 23.96 -9.59
CA GLU A 42 -9.31 22.82 -8.76
C GLU A 42 -8.48 23.28 -7.56
N VAL A 43 -7.46 24.11 -7.78
CA VAL A 43 -6.61 24.62 -6.69
C VAL A 43 -7.38 25.59 -5.79
N SER A 44 -8.16 26.52 -6.35
CA SER A 44 -8.94 27.51 -5.58
C SER A 44 -9.93 26.82 -4.65
N TYR A 45 -10.66 25.83 -5.16
CA TYR A 45 -11.54 25.00 -4.35
C TYR A 45 -10.76 24.26 -3.25
N MET A 46 -9.66 23.61 -3.62
CA MET A 46 -8.86 22.79 -2.70
C MET A 46 -8.30 23.60 -1.55
N ILE A 47 -7.74 24.79 -1.79
CA ILE A 47 -7.19 25.66 -0.73
C ILE A 47 -8.28 26.42 0.04
N GLY A 48 -9.43 26.69 -0.61
CA GLY A 48 -10.55 27.44 -0.05
C GLY A 48 -11.38 26.68 0.98
N ASN A 49 -11.47 25.35 0.86
CA ASN A 49 -12.23 24.52 1.81
C ASN A 49 -11.41 24.04 3.03
N ASN A 50 -12.07 23.36 3.98
CA ASN A 50 -11.46 22.87 5.24
C ASN A 50 -11.40 21.32 5.32
N ASN A 51 -11.47 20.63 4.19
CA ASN A 51 -11.35 19.16 4.15
C ASN A 51 -9.87 18.73 4.23
N GLU A 52 -9.59 17.59 4.85
CA GLU A 52 -8.28 16.92 4.82
C GLU A 52 -8.04 16.22 3.47
N VAL A 53 -8.16 16.99 2.39
CA VAL A 53 -7.93 16.59 1.00
C VAL A 53 -7.16 17.72 0.33
N SER A 54 -6.04 17.39 -0.28
CA SER A 54 -5.14 18.36 -0.92
C SER A 54 -4.20 17.68 -1.90
N PHE A 55 -3.69 18.44 -2.87
CA PHE A 55 -2.71 18.01 -3.87
C PHE A 55 -1.75 19.16 -4.18
N HIS A 56 -0.56 18.86 -4.70
CA HIS A 56 0.47 19.88 -4.87
C HIS A 56 0.21 20.73 -6.11
N PHE A 57 -0.12 20.07 -7.22
CA PHE A 57 -0.31 20.72 -8.51
C PHE A 57 -1.61 20.25 -9.18
N ALA A 58 -2.30 21.18 -9.84
CA ALA A 58 -3.28 20.86 -10.88
C ALA A 58 -2.73 21.33 -12.23
N VAL A 59 -3.00 20.54 -13.27
CA VAL A 59 -2.54 20.79 -14.64
C VAL A 59 -3.73 20.72 -15.59
N ASP A 60 -3.94 21.80 -16.34
CA ASP A 60 -4.95 21.89 -17.37
C ASP A 60 -4.32 22.09 -18.76
N ASP A 61 -5.12 22.42 -19.77
CA ASP A 61 -4.66 22.55 -21.15
C ASP A 61 -3.75 23.75 -21.40
N LYS A 62 -3.61 24.66 -20.42
CA LYS A 62 -2.94 25.95 -20.57
C LYS A 62 -1.82 26.16 -19.55
N GLU A 63 -2.02 25.71 -18.32
CA GLU A 63 -1.14 26.06 -17.21
C GLU A 63 -0.97 24.96 -16.16
N VAL A 64 0.01 25.19 -15.27
CA VAL A 64 0.23 24.41 -14.05
C VAL A 64 0.03 25.36 -12.87
N VAL A 65 -0.85 24.98 -11.94
CA VAL A 65 -1.13 25.78 -10.73
C VAL A 65 -0.71 25.00 -9.49
N GLN A 66 0.09 25.61 -8.63
CA GLN A 66 0.57 25.01 -7.38
C GLN A 66 -0.25 25.48 -6.18
N GLY A 67 -0.84 24.54 -5.44
CA GLY A 67 -1.64 24.80 -4.24
C GLY A 67 -0.96 24.46 -2.91
N ILE A 68 -0.08 23.45 -2.90
CA ILE A 68 0.65 23.02 -1.70
C ILE A 68 2.17 23.17 -1.93
N PRO A 69 2.93 23.72 -0.96
CA PRO A 69 4.38 23.74 -1.03
C PRO A 69 4.96 22.32 -1.15
N THR A 70 5.95 22.10 -2.02
CA THR A 70 6.54 20.76 -2.27
C THR A 70 7.43 20.24 -1.15
N ASN A 71 7.74 21.08 -0.15
CA ASN A 71 8.39 20.69 1.10
C ASN A 71 7.37 20.31 2.20
N ARG A 72 6.07 20.27 1.89
CA ARG A 72 5.00 19.83 2.79
C ARG A 72 4.18 18.73 2.14
N ASN A 73 3.57 17.89 2.97
CA ASN A 73 2.78 16.75 2.52
C ASN A 73 1.44 17.20 1.92
N ALA A 74 0.74 16.33 1.19
CA ALA A 74 -0.64 16.57 0.79
C ALA A 74 -1.49 15.29 0.97
N TRP A 75 -2.80 15.44 1.12
CA TRP A 75 -3.76 14.36 1.36
C TRP A 75 -4.46 13.94 0.06
N HIS A 76 -3.79 13.12 -0.75
CA HIS A 76 -4.26 12.78 -2.11
C HIS A 76 -4.23 11.29 -2.48
N THR A 77 -3.61 10.41 -1.69
CA THR A 77 -3.41 8.98 -2.05
C THR A 77 -4.29 8.00 -1.29
N GLY A 78 -5.00 8.45 -0.25
CA GLY A 78 -5.95 7.61 0.49
C GLY A 78 -5.33 6.43 1.26
N ASP A 79 -4.01 6.40 1.48
CA ASP A 79 -3.29 5.31 2.15
C ASP A 79 -2.83 5.67 3.59
N GLY A 80 -3.46 6.69 4.19
CA GLY A 80 -3.21 7.12 5.57
C GLY A 80 -2.05 8.10 5.73
N SER A 81 -1.43 8.11 6.91
CA SER A 81 -0.42 9.10 7.32
C SER A 81 0.92 8.50 7.77
N GLY A 82 1.10 7.18 7.57
CA GLY A 82 2.32 6.47 7.93
C GLY A 82 3.55 7.00 7.17
N VAL A 83 4.75 6.80 7.72
CA VAL A 83 6.00 7.35 7.14
C VAL A 83 6.30 6.91 5.70
N ASN A 84 5.74 5.77 5.26
CA ASN A 84 5.90 5.24 3.91
C ASN A 84 4.67 5.46 3.01
N SER A 85 3.67 6.21 3.48
CA SER A 85 2.46 6.52 2.71
C SER A 85 2.78 7.45 1.54
N GLY A 86 2.02 7.33 0.45
CA GLY A 86 2.05 8.25 -0.69
C GLY A 86 1.77 9.69 -0.26
N ASN A 87 0.86 9.91 0.69
CA ASN A 87 0.60 11.24 1.27
C ASN A 87 1.82 11.84 1.96
N ARG A 88 2.76 11.02 2.42
CA ARG A 88 3.95 11.42 3.20
C ARG A 88 5.25 11.33 2.42
N THR A 89 5.23 10.79 1.21
CA THR A 89 6.43 10.52 0.41
C THR A 89 6.30 10.94 -1.05
N SER A 90 5.17 11.48 -1.50
CA SER A 90 4.97 11.82 -2.91
C SER A 90 4.39 13.20 -3.16
N ILE A 91 4.75 13.75 -4.32
CA ILE A 91 4.14 14.96 -4.89
C ILE A 91 2.95 14.54 -5.74
N GLY A 92 1.73 14.86 -5.31
CA GLY A 92 0.50 14.67 -6.07
C GLY A 92 0.29 15.70 -7.19
N VAL A 93 0.09 15.23 -8.42
CA VAL A 93 -0.22 16.01 -9.63
C VAL A 93 -1.58 15.58 -10.16
N GLU A 94 -2.55 16.50 -10.16
CA GLU A 94 -3.90 16.30 -10.68
C GLU A 94 -4.00 16.78 -12.14
N VAL A 95 -4.52 15.92 -13.03
CA VAL A 95 -4.77 16.28 -14.44
C VAL A 95 -6.25 16.56 -14.66
N CYS A 96 -6.56 17.79 -15.05
CA CYS A 96 -7.90 18.34 -15.24
C CYS A 96 -8.63 17.76 -16.46
N TYR A 97 -9.94 18.05 -16.57
CA TYR A 97 -10.82 17.67 -17.68
C TYR A 97 -10.99 16.17 -17.92
N SER A 98 -10.57 15.35 -16.98
CA SER A 98 -10.60 13.91 -17.16
C SER A 98 -12.03 13.34 -17.14
N LYS A 99 -13.05 14.05 -16.64
CA LYS A 99 -14.43 13.54 -16.62
C LYS A 99 -15.00 13.41 -18.03
N SER A 100 -15.03 14.48 -18.82
CA SER A 100 -15.48 14.45 -20.20
C SER A 100 -14.36 14.04 -21.18
N GLY A 101 -13.10 14.29 -20.84
CA GLY A 101 -11.97 13.97 -21.70
C GLY A 101 -11.81 14.98 -22.85
N GLY A 102 -11.64 14.46 -24.07
CA GLY A 102 -11.50 15.26 -25.27
C GLY A 102 -10.17 16.02 -25.39
N GLU A 103 -10.13 16.98 -26.30
CA GLU A 103 -8.90 17.71 -26.66
C GLU A 103 -8.28 18.45 -25.46
N ARG A 104 -9.11 19.06 -24.61
CA ARG A 104 -8.63 19.75 -23.39
C ARG A 104 -7.92 18.78 -22.44
N TYR A 105 -8.48 17.59 -22.21
CA TYR A 105 -7.79 16.57 -21.42
C TYR A 105 -6.48 16.12 -22.07
N ARG A 106 -6.45 15.92 -23.39
CA ARG A 106 -5.21 15.50 -24.08
C ARG A 106 -4.10 16.54 -23.96
N LYS A 107 -4.45 17.83 -24.09
CA LYS A 107 -3.50 18.94 -23.87
C LYS A 107 -3.03 19.00 -22.41
N ALA A 108 -3.96 18.84 -21.45
CA ALA A 108 -3.63 18.78 -20.03
C ALA A 108 -2.70 17.60 -19.68
N GLU A 109 -2.99 16.41 -20.21
CA GLU A 109 -2.15 15.21 -20.02
C GLU A 109 -0.76 15.41 -20.63
N ALA A 110 -0.67 15.98 -21.84
CA ALA A 110 0.60 16.29 -22.48
C ALA A 110 1.43 17.31 -21.68
N LEU A 111 0.79 18.35 -21.14
CA LEU A 111 1.46 19.32 -20.27
C LEU A 111 1.91 18.67 -18.95
N ALA A 112 1.07 17.83 -18.35
CA ALA A 112 1.40 17.11 -17.12
C ALA A 112 2.57 16.15 -17.31
N ILE A 113 2.65 15.45 -18.45
CA ILE A 113 3.76 14.58 -18.80
C ILE A 113 5.09 15.36 -18.82
N LYS A 114 5.12 16.52 -19.50
CA LYS A 114 6.29 17.40 -19.55
C LYS A 114 6.65 17.96 -18.18
N PHE A 115 5.65 18.39 -17.41
CA PHE A 115 5.85 18.93 -16.08
C PHE A 115 6.39 17.89 -15.10
N ILE A 116 5.87 16.65 -15.11
CA ILE A 116 6.39 15.56 -14.28
C ILE A 116 7.84 15.23 -14.67
N ALA A 117 8.16 15.19 -15.96
CA ALA A 117 9.54 14.99 -16.42
C ALA A 117 10.49 16.09 -15.91
N GLN A 118 10.05 17.34 -15.89
CA GLN A 118 10.80 18.44 -15.28
C GLN A 118 11.01 18.23 -13.79
N LEU A 119 9.96 17.88 -13.02
CA LEU A 119 10.08 17.61 -11.59
C LEU A 119 11.06 16.46 -11.28
N LEU A 120 11.10 15.43 -12.13
CA LEU A 120 12.07 14.34 -12.04
C LEU A 120 13.50 14.84 -12.31
N LYS A 121 13.70 15.64 -13.36
CA LYS A 121 15.01 16.22 -13.72
C LYS A 121 15.57 17.07 -12.59
N GLU A 122 14.77 17.96 -12.03
CA GLU A 122 15.14 18.84 -10.90
C GLU A 122 15.64 18.05 -9.67
N ARG A 123 15.15 16.82 -9.50
CA ARG A 123 15.44 15.97 -8.33
C ARG A 123 16.45 14.85 -8.63
N GLY A 124 16.95 14.77 -9.87
CA GLY A 124 17.83 13.68 -10.31
C GLY A 124 17.16 12.31 -10.30
N TRP A 125 15.82 12.24 -10.40
CA TRP A 125 15.06 11.00 -10.32
C TRP A 125 14.81 10.38 -11.70
N GLY A 126 14.70 9.05 -11.72
CA GLY A 126 14.22 8.30 -12.86
C GLY A 126 12.69 8.16 -12.86
N VAL A 127 12.16 7.74 -14.01
CA VAL A 127 10.72 7.51 -14.21
C VAL A 127 10.14 6.40 -13.31
N ASP A 128 10.99 5.56 -12.73
CA ASP A 128 10.62 4.56 -11.72
C ASP A 128 9.98 5.19 -10.47
N ARG A 129 10.27 6.47 -10.20
CA ARG A 129 9.66 7.26 -9.11
C ARG A 129 8.28 7.82 -9.43
N VAL A 130 7.73 7.56 -10.62
CA VAL A 130 6.36 7.92 -10.98
C VAL A 130 5.41 6.75 -10.72
N LYS A 131 4.40 7.01 -9.89
CA LYS A 131 3.31 6.10 -9.54
C LYS A 131 1.96 6.71 -9.92
N LYS A 132 0.95 5.86 -10.07
CA LYS A 132 -0.46 6.28 -10.08
C LYS A 132 -1.05 6.18 -8.69
N HIS A 133 -2.13 6.91 -8.40
CA HIS A 133 -2.86 6.78 -7.14
C HIS A 133 -3.16 5.31 -6.79
N GLN A 134 -3.61 4.53 -7.79
CA GLN A 134 -3.94 3.11 -7.62
C GLN A 134 -2.82 2.28 -6.99
N ASP A 135 -1.54 2.64 -7.21
CA ASP A 135 -0.40 1.90 -6.66
C ASP A 135 -0.24 2.09 -5.14
N TRP A 136 -0.94 3.06 -4.54
CA TRP A 136 -0.90 3.38 -3.10
C TRP A 136 -2.07 2.76 -2.33
N SER A 137 -3.31 3.02 -2.75
CA SER A 137 -4.53 2.63 -2.04
C SER A 137 -5.44 1.68 -2.81
N GLY A 138 -5.15 1.41 -4.08
CA GLY A 138 -6.03 0.65 -4.97
C GLY A 138 -7.18 1.45 -5.58
N LYS A 139 -7.36 2.74 -5.23
CA LYS A 139 -8.36 3.61 -5.88
C LYS A 139 -8.13 3.61 -7.40
N TYR A 140 -9.21 3.48 -8.17
CA TYR A 140 -9.18 3.53 -9.63
C TYR A 140 -8.90 4.96 -10.14
N CYS A 141 -7.65 5.38 -10.02
CA CYS A 141 -7.15 6.68 -10.41
C CYS A 141 -5.68 6.56 -10.86
N PRO A 142 -5.27 7.17 -11.99
CA PRO A 142 -6.02 8.06 -12.90
C PRO A 142 -7.01 7.31 -13.80
N HIS A 143 -8.32 7.54 -13.59
CA HIS A 143 -9.39 6.72 -14.19
C HIS A 143 -9.33 6.67 -15.72
N ARG A 144 -9.17 7.81 -16.40
CA ARG A 144 -9.16 7.86 -17.88
C ARG A 144 -7.95 7.18 -18.49
N VAL A 145 -6.79 7.30 -17.85
CA VAL A 145 -5.58 6.60 -18.29
C VAL A 145 -5.73 5.09 -18.09
N LEU A 146 -6.43 4.66 -17.04
CA LEU A 146 -6.70 3.25 -16.75
C LEU A 146 -7.75 2.67 -17.70
N ASP A 147 -8.85 3.38 -17.94
CA ASP A 147 -9.92 2.99 -18.86
C ASP A 147 -9.39 2.76 -20.28
N GLU A 148 -8.47 3.62 -20.70
CA GLU A 148 -7.86 3.56 -22.02
C GLU A 148 -6.63 2.63 -22.07
N GLY A 149 -6.25 1.99 -20.95
CA GLY A 149 -5.10 1.06 -20.88
C GLY A 149 -3.74 1.73 -21.11
N ARG A 150 -3.63 3.04 -20.93
CA ARG A 150 -2.48 3.86 -21.37
C ARG A 150 -1.43 4.12 -20.30
N TRP A 151 -1.52 3.53 -19.11
CA TRP A 151 -0.57 3.84 -18.02
C TRP A 151 0.90 3.65 -18.45
N ASN A 152 1.20 2.55 -19.15
CA ASN A 152 2.54 2.30 -19.67
C ASN A 152 2.95 3.33 -20.74
N ALA A 153 2.02 3.77 -21.59
CA ALA A 153 2.29 4.79 -22.60
C ALA A 153 2.58 6.17 -21.96
N VAL A 154 1.78 6.58 -20.96
CA VAL A 154 2.02 7.82 -20.19
C VAL A 154 3.37 7.75 -19.49
N LYS A 155 3.69 6.63 -18.84
CA LYS A 155 4.98 6.45 -18.16
C LYS A 155 6.16 6.50 -19.15
N SER A 156 6.04 5.88 -20.32
CA SER A 156 7.04 5.97 -21.39
C SER A 156 7.18 7.38 -21.95
N ALA A 157 6.09 8.12 -22.10
CA ALA A 157 6.13 9.51 -22.56
C ALA A 157 6.85 10.42 -21.54
N ILE A 158 6.62 10.23 -20.24
CA ILE A 158 7.37 10.93 -19.19
C ILE A 158 8.87 10.60 -19.27
N ALA A 159 9.22 9.32 -19.51
CA ALA A 159 10.61 8.91 -19.66
C ALA A 159 11.27 9.55 -20.90
N ALA A 160 10.53 9.69 -22.01
CA ALA A 160 11.00 10.32 -23.22
C ALA A 160 11.22 11.83 -23.02
N GLU A 161 10.29 12.53 -22.37
CA GLU A 161 10.46 13.94 -22.01
C GLU A 161 11.64 14.12 -21.03
N LEU A 162 11.77 13.25 -20.04
CA LEU A 162 12.91 13.27 -19.10
C LEU A 162 14.24 13.10 -19.84
N LYS A 163 14.29 12.21 -20.86
CA LYS A 163 15.45 12.05 -21.73
C LYS A 163 15.76 13.32 -22.51
N ALA A 164 14.75 13.94 -23.10
CA ALA A 164 14.90 15.18 -23.87
C ALA A 164 15.42 16.34 -22.99
N LEU A 165 15.07 16.35 -21.70
CA LEU A 165 15.61 17.29 -20.71
C LEU A 165 17.02 16.93 -20.20
N GLY A 166 17.68 15.90 -20.76
CA GLY A 166 18.98 15.41 -20.31
C GLY A 166 18.94 14.80 -18.91
N GLY A 167 17.78 14.34 -18.45
CA GLY A 167 17.58 13.72 -17.15
C GLY A 167 18.09 12.29 -17.08
N ASN A 168 18.12 11.76 -15.86
CA ASN A 168 18.56 10.39 -15.64
C ASN A 168 17.48 9.42 -16.17
N THR A 169 17.69 8.90 -17.38
CA THR A 169 16.74 8.02 -18.08
C THR A 169 16.80 6.57 -17.63
N SER A 170 17.42 6.31 -16.47
CA SER A 170 17.44 5.02 -15.81
C SER A 170 16.01 4.58 -15.48
N SER A 171 15.31 4.10 -16.50
CA SER A 171 14.27 3.10 -16.37
C SER A 171 15.01 1.85 -15.92
N SER A 172 14.76 1.41 -14.69
CA SER A 172 14.82 -0.01 -14.44
C SER A 172 13.69 -0.64 -15.27
N SER A 173 13.96 -0.83 -16.56
CA SER A 173 13.14 -1.62 -17.45
C SER A 173 13.20 -3.07 -16.94
N SER A 174 12.24 -3.45 -16.11
CA SER A 174 12.03 -4.84 -15.76
C SER A 174 11.42 -5.57 -16.95
N LYS A 175 12.27 -5.94 -17.93
CA LYS A 175 12.16 -7.27 -18.52
C LYS A 175 12.27 -8.27 -17.35
N PRO A 176 11.54 -9.40 -17.34
CA PRO A 176 11.51 -10.32 -16.19
C PRO A 176 12.94 -10.55 -15.69
N PRO A 177 13.23 -10.37 -14.39
CA PRO A 177 14.60 -10.22 -13.94
C PRO A 177 15.33 -11.57 -14.02
N THR A 178 15.89 -11.88 -15.18
CA THR A 178 17.08 -12.71 -15.31
C THR A 178 18.30 -11.81 -15.21
N LYS A 179 18.61 -11.34 -14.00
CA LYS A 179 19.99 -11.06 -13.60
C LYS A 179 20.18 -11.46 -12.15
N VAL A 180 20.92 -12.56 -12.02
CA VAL A 180 21.48 -13.13 -10.80
C VAL A 180 22.15 -12.03 -9.98
N VAL A 181 21.56 -11.69 -8.84
CA VAL A 181 22.29 -10.97 -7.78
C VAL A 181 23.31 -11.96 -7.22
N LYS A 182 24.59 -11.79 -7.58
CA LYS A 182 25.69 -12.41 -6.83
C LYS A 182 25.79 -11.69 -5.49
N THR A 183 25.12 -12.24 -4.49
CA THR A 183 25.49 -12.06 -3.08
C THR A 183 26.11 -13.38 -2.65
N ASN A 184 27.31 -13.32 -2.07
CA ASN A 184 28.05 -14.47 -1.54
C ASN A 184 27.36 -15.04 -0.28
N GLY A 185 26.10 -15.46 -0.40
CA GLY A 185 25.36 -16.15 0.64
C GLY A 185 25.19 -17.62 0.28
N SER A 186 25.47 -18.52 1.22
CA SER A 186 25.16 -19.94 1.08
C SER A 186 23.64 -20.13 0.99
N TYR A 187 23.18 -20.83 -0.05
CA TYR A 187 21.77 -21.15 -0.25
C TYR A 187 21.47 -22.57 0.25
N VAL A 188 20.34 -22.73 0.94
CA VAL A 188 19.85 -24.03 1.42
C VAL A 188 18.48 -24.33 0.81
N LYS A 189 18.18 -25.61 0.63
CA LYS A 189 16.92 -26.07 0.05
C LYS A 189 15.81 -26.04 1.11
N ASN A 190 14.73 -25.33 0.81
CA ASN A 190 13.51 -25.31 1.60
C ASN A 190 12.29 -25.62 0.74
N THR A 191 11.20 -26.03 1.38
CA THR A 191 9.91 -26.37 0.76
C THR A 191 8.82 -25.44 1.27
N VAL A 192 7.94 -24.98 0.39
CA VAL A 192 6.77 -24.17 0.72
C VAL A 192 5.72 -25.05 1.43
N ILE A 193 5.31 -24.66 2.63
CA ILE A 193 4.33 -25.41 3.43
C ILE A 193 2.92 -24.81 3.42
N ALA A 194 2.77 -23.58 2.94
CA ALA A 194 1.47 -22.92 2.77
C ALA A 194 0.79 -23.37 1.46
N ASP A 195 -0.55 -23.37 1.43
CA ASP A 195 -1.32 -23.72 0.23
C ASP A 195 -1.00 -22.79 -0.95
N SER A 196 -0.77 -21.50 -0.64
CA SER A 196 -0.20 -20.54 -1.58
C SER A 196 0.75 -19.57 -0.86
N LEU A 197 1.88 -19.25 -1.51
CA LEU A 197 2.88 -18.34 -0.98
C LEU A 197 3.29 -17.30 -2.02
N ASN A 198 3.00 -16.03 -1.74
CA ASN A 198 3.43 -14.92 -2.57
C ASN A 198 4.91 -14.60 -2.37
N VAL A 199 5.70 -14.75 -3.43
CA VAL A 199 7.05 -14.20 -3.55
C VAL A 199 6.91 -12.73 -3.90
N ARG A 200 7.56 -11.86 -3.14
CA ARG A 200 7.37 -10.42 -3.26
C ARG A 200 8.66 -9.68 -3.57
N THR A 201 8.53 -8.47 -4.09
CA THR A 201 9.66 -7.63 -4.45
C THR A 201 10.36 -7.02 -3.23
N GLN A 202 9.69 -6.95 -2.07
CA GLN A 202 10.25 -6.44 -0.81
C GLN A 202 9.83 -7.29 0.41
N ARG A 203 10.49 -7.03 1.55
CA ARG A 203 10.28 -7.69 2.85
C ARG A 203 9.01 -7.24 3.58
N ASN A 204 7.88 -7.19 2.87
CA ASN A 204 6.58 -6.87 3.47
C ASN A 204 5.44 -7.39 2.60
N ALA A 205 4.29 -7.62 3.25
CA ALA A 205 3.10 -8.21 2.61
C ALA A 205 2.40 -7.27 1.61
N ASN A 206 2.78 -5.99 1.57
CA ASN A 206 2.13 -4.97 0.75
C ASN A 206 2.92 -4.69 -0.55
N SER A 207 4.11 -5.27 -0.69
CA SER A 207 4.93 -5.13 -1.89
C SER A 207 4.45 -6.01 -3.03
N SER A 208 4.78 -5.63 -4.27
CA SER A 208 4.35 -6.33 -5.49
C SER A 208 4.72 -7.81 -5.45
N ILE A 209 3.80 -8.63 -5.95
CA ILE A 209 3.99 -10.07 -6.07
C ILE A 209 4.81 -10.33 -7.34
N VAL A 210 5.95 -10.99 -7.19
CA VAL A 210 6.78 -11.52 -8.29
C VAL A 210 6.09 -12.74 -8.89
N LEU A 211 5.69 -13.68 -8.03
CA LEU A 211 4.86 -14.84 -8.37
C LEU A 211 4.21 -15.43 -7.10
N THR A 212 3.30 -16.37 -7.30
CA THR A 212 2.73 -17.18 -6.22
C THR A 212 3.19 -18.63 -6.38
N LEU A 213 3.72 -19.21 -5.31
CA LEU A 213 4.17 -20.59 -5.25
C LEU A 213 3.10 -21.47 -4.61
N PRO A 214 2.77 -22.63 -5.20
CA PRO A 214 1.93 -23.63 -4.54
C PRO A 214 2.70 -24.35 -3.43
N LYS A 215 1.94 -24.98 -2.52
CA LYS A 215 2.47 -25.92 -1.52
C LYS A 215 3.35 -26.99 -2.15
N GLY A 216 4.42 -27.36 -1.47
CA GLY A 216 5.38 -28.36 -1.95
C GLY A 216 6.44 -27.80 -2.91
N SER A 217 6.33 -26.53 -3.34
CA SER A 217 7.37 -25.92 -4.18
C SER A 217 8.71 -25.90 -3.46
N THR A 218 9.76 -26.37 -4.14
CA THR A 218 11.13 -26.30 -3.64
C THR A 218 11.76 -24.96 -3.99
N VAL A 219 12.33 -24.26 -3.01
CA VAL A 219 13.01 -22.97 -3.16
C VAL A 219 14.41 -23.03 -2.57
N GLN A 220 15.33 -22.24 -3.12
CA GLN A 220 16.65 -21.99 -2.55
C GLN A 220 16.57 -20.78 -1.64
N TYR A 221 16.58 -20.98 -0.33
CA TYR A 221 16.59 -19.92 0.67
C TYR A 221 18.02 -19.46 0.97
N GLN A 222 18.24 -18.15 0.98
CA GLN A 222 19.55 -17.57 1.31
C GLN A 222 19.75 -17.52 2.83
N LYS A 223 20.71 -18.29 3.36
CA LYS A 223 21.02 -18.32 4.79
C LYS A 223 21.43 -16.93 5.28
N GLY A 224 20.93 -16.54 6.46
CA GLY A 224 21.18 -15.21 7.06
C GLY A 224 20.39 -14.07 6.43
N SER A 225 19.54 -14.32 5.43
CA SER A 225 18.77 -13.26 4.76
C SER A 225 17.49 -12.86 5.50
N THR A 226 17.15 -13.46 6.64
CA THR A 226 15.89 -13.16 7.34
C THR A 226 15.97 -11.81 8.04
N GLN A 227 15.01 -10.93 7.72
CA GLN A 227 14.79 -9.68 8.42
C GLN A 227 13.28 -9.44 8.55
N ASN A 228 12.82 -9.15 9.77
CA ASN A 228 11.39 -8.92 10.07
C ASN A 228 10.47 -10.06 9.61
N GLY A 229 10.95 -11.30 9.67
CA GLY A 229 10.21 -12.49 9.24
C GLY A 229 10.17 -12.70 7.72
N TRP A 230 10.91 -11.93 6.94
CA TRP A 230 11.03 -12.09 5.49
C TRP A 230 12.42 -12.54 5.08
N GLY A 231 12.50 -13.56 4.24
CA GLY A 231 13.73 -14.17 3.76
C GLY A 231 13.80 -14.11 2.25
N TYR A 232 15.02 -14.07 1.71
CA TYR A 232 15.25 -14.05 0.27
C TYR A 232 15.33 -15.48 -0.26
N ILE A 233 14.61 -15.73 -1.36
CA ILE A 233 14.57 -17.04 -2.03
C ILE A 233 14.85 -16.90 -3.53
N LYS A 234 15.36 -17.99 -4.11
CA LYS A 234 15.34 -18.26 -5.55
C LYS A 234 14.46 -19.46 -5.83
N TYR A 235 13.74 -19.42 -6.94
CA TYR A 235 12.87 -20.51 -7.39
C TYR A 235 13.08 -20.74 -8.88
N THR A 236 13.27 -21.98 -9.29
CA THR A 236 13.38 -22.36 -10.71
C THR A 236 12.19 -23.23 -11.06
N ASN A 237 11.41 -22.81 -12.07
CA ASN A 237 10.25 -23.59 -12.51
C ASN A 237 10.66 -24.78 -13.40
N SER A 238 9.70 -25.65 -13.72
CA SER A 238 9.90 -26.82 -14.59
C SER A 238 10.37 -26.48 -16.02
N LYS A 239 10.20 -25.22 -16.45
CA LYS A 239 10.65 -24.71 -17.76
C LYS A 239 12.07 -24.11 -17.69
N GLY A 240 12.76 -24.24 -16.55
CA GLY A 240 14.11 -23.72 -16.33
C GLY A 240 14.21 -22.22 -16.03
N ALA A 241 13.08 -21.50 -15.96
CA ALA A 241 13.09 -20.08 -15.63
C ALA A 241 13.27 -19.86 -14.13
N THR A 242 14.22 -19.00 -13.76
CA THR A 242 14.53 -18.68 -12.35
C THR A 242 13.96 -17.33 -11.95
N TYR A 243 13.27 -17.31 -10.82
CA TYR A 243 12.66 -16.16 -10.16
C TYR A 243 13.31 -15.95 -8.81
N SER A 244 13.28 -14.72 -8.30
CA SER A 244 13.83 -14.42 -6.97
C SER A 244 13.04 -13.31 -6.30
N GLY A 245 13.02 -13.32 -4.96
CA GLY A 245 12.30 -12.32 -4.18
C GLY A 245 12.23 -12.69 -2.71
N TYR A 246 11.34 -12.02 -1.99
CA TYR A 246 11.17 -12.17 -0.56
C TYR A 246 9.88 -12.92 -0.23
N VAL A 247 9.96 -13.87 0.69
CA VAL A 247 8.82 -14.60 1.23
C VAL A 247 8.82 -14.50 2.75
N ASN A 248 7.65 -14.62 3.37
CA ASN A 248 7.60 -14.74 4.82
C ASN A 248 8.12 -16.13 5.22
N VAL A 249 9.23 -16.17 5.98
CA VAL A 249 9.98 -17.40 6.22
C VAL A 249 9.21 -18.44 7.03
N LYS A 250 8.14 -18.05 7.72
CA LYS A 250 7.27 -18.99 8.45
C LYS A 250 6.54 -19.97 7.53
N TYR A 251 6.52 -19.72 6.22
CA TYR A 251 5.84 -20.56 5.22
C TYR A 251 6.80 -21.41 4.38
N ILE A 252 8.08 -21.48 4.76
CA ILE A 252 9.06 -22.36 4.14
C ILE A 252 9.80 -23.16 5.22
N LYS A 253 10.15 -24.42 4.94
CA LYS A 253 10.90 -25.28 5.85
C LYS A 253 12.01 -26.03 5.14
N SER A 254 13.16 -26.21 5.78
CA SER A 254 14.25 -27.07 5.29
C SER A 254 13.86 -28.54 5.38
N ASP A 255 14.56 -29.41 4.63
CA ASP A 255 14.33 -30.86 4.67
C ASP A 255 14.56 -31.45 6.08
N ALA A 256 15.44 -30.85 6.90
CA ALA A 256 15.63 -31.20 8.31
C ALA A 256 14.44 -30.83 9.22
N GLU A 257 13.67 -29.80 8.86
CA GLU A 257 12.46 -29.36 9.60
C GLU A 257 11.18 -30.08 9.13
N ILE A 258 11.25 -30.83 8.02
CA ILE A 258 10.15 -31.62 7.44
C ILE A 258 10.20 -33.07 7.94
N GLY A 259 11.40 -33.57 8.27
CA GLY A 259 11.61 -34.93 8.80
C GLY A 259 11.36 -35.12 10.31
N GLN A 260 11.08 -34.06 11.08
CA GLN A 260 10.72 -34.20 12.49
C GLN A 260 9.20 -34.27 12.66
N SER A 261 8.69 -35.49 12.78
CA SER A 261 7.34 -35.75 13.28
C SER A 261 7.19 -35.18 14.70
N ALA A 262 6.01 -34.60 14.94
CA ALA A 262 5.73 -33.70 16.04
C ALA A 262 6.10 -34.23 17.44
N PRO A 263 6.87 -33.48 18.24
CA PRO A 263 6.77 -33.55 19.68
C PRO A 263 5.69 -32.59 20.17
N LYS A 264 4.76 -33.15 20.94
CA LYS A 264 3.69 -32.51 21.73
C LYS A 264 4.15 -31.15 22.33
N PRO A 265 3.35 -30.07 22.21
CA PRO A 265 3.81 -28.75 22.63
C PRO A 265 3.98 -28.68 24.15
N LYS A 266 5.23 -28.47 24.60
CA LYS A 266 5.54 -27.92 25.92
C LYS A 266 6.07 -26.49 25.78
N SER A 267 5.33 -25.61 26.45
CA SER A 267 5.53 -24.21 26.82
C SER A 267 6.94 -23.59 26.74
N THR A 268 6.99 -22.36 26.18
CA THR A 268 7.55 -21.07 26.68
C THR A 268 8.14 -20.26 25.50
N SER A 269 7.99 -18.95 25.31
CA SER A 269 7.70 -17.83 26.22
C SER A 269 6.97 -16.66 25.53
N LYS A 270 6.05 -16.01 26.29
CA LYS A 270 5.21 -14.83 25.99
C LYS A 270 5.97 -13.55 25.63
N PRO A 271 5.40 -12.67 24.78
CA PRO A 271 5.51 -11.22 24.94
C PRO A 271 4.39 -10.69 25.84
N ASN A 272 4.74 -9.79 26.77
CA ASN A 272 3.89 -9.22 27.81
C ASN A 272 2.52 -8.69 27.32
N SER A 273 1.46 -9.29 27.84
CA SER A 273 0.08 -8.78 27.77
C SER A 273 -0.15 -7.77 28.89
N SER A 274 -0.56 -6.56 28.57
CA SER A 274 -1.15 -5.63 29.54
C SER A 274 -2.41 -6.26 30.16
N GLY A 275 -2.34 -6.67 31.43
CA GLY A 275 -3.42 -6.79 32.43
C GLY A 275 -4.69 -7.62 32.17
N ILE A 276 -4.95 -8.10 30.95
CA ILE A 276 -6.23 -8.72 30.60
C ILE A 276 -6.15 -10.23 30.80
N LYS A 277 -6.81 -10.75 31.85
CA LYS A 277 -6.93 -12.19 32.11
C LYS A 277 -7.84 -12.84 31.05
N SER A 278 -7.35 -13.92 30.44
CA SER A 278 -8.18 -14.74 29.54
C SER A 278 -9.04 -15.70 30.36
N VAL A 279 -10.33 -15.80 30.01
CA VAL A 279 -11.34 -16.64 30.68
C VAL A 279 -11.88 -17.77 29.78
N GLY A 280 -11.33 -17.92 28.57
CA GLY A 280 -11.73 -18.94 27.61
C GLY A 280 -11.39 -18.56 26.17
N LYS A 281 -11.89 -19.35 25.21
CA LYS A 281 -11.82 -19.05 23.77
C LYS A 281 -13.19 -19.15 23.14
N ILE A 282 -13.34 -18.45 22.02
CA ILE A 282 -14.48 -18.63 21.12
C ILE A 282 -13.96 -18.98 19.73
N LYS A 283 -14.75 -19.73 18.97
CA LYS A 283 -14.62 -19.92 17.52
C LYS A 283 -15.57 -18.96 16.81
N VAL A 284 -15.11 -18.28 15.76
CA VAL A 284 -15.95 -17.40 14.96
C VAL A 284 -16.90 -18.23 14.10
N VAL A 285 -18.19 -17.90 14.18
CA VAL A 285 -19.29 -18.60 13.49
C VAL A 285 -20.32 -17.61 12.95
N GLY A 286 -21.24 -18.05 12.09
CA GLY A 286 -22.41 -17.26 11.69
C GLY A 286 -22.13 -16.00 10.85
N VAL A 287 -20.91 -15.84 10.33
CA VAL A 287 -20.51 -14.77 9.40
C VAL A 287 -20.19 -15.35 8.01
N LYS A 288 -20.29 -14.53 6.96
CA LYS A 288 -19.97 -14.97 5.58
C LYS A 288 -18.48 -15.26 5.36
N SER A 289 -17.59 -14.50 6.00
CA SER A 289 -16.14 -14.63 5.81
C SER A 289 -15.32 -14.33 7.06
N ALA A 290 -15.63 -13.25 7.77
CA ALA A 290 -14.94 -12.87 9.00
C ALA A 290 -15.83 -12.03 9.93
N ALA A 291 -15.58 -12.12 11.24
CA ALA A 291 -16.20 -11.27 12.25
C ALA A 291 -15.36 -10.01 12.49
N ILE A 292 -16.02 -8.85 12.54
CA ILE A 292 -15.37 -7.57 12.84
C ILE A 292 -15.09 -7.48 14.35
N VAL A 293 -13.86 -7.10 14.70
CA VAL A 293 -13.46 -6.74 16.06
C VAL A 293 -13.64 -5.24 16.24
N MET A 294 -14.44 -4.86 17.21
CA MET A 294 -14.83 -3.47 17.51
C MET A 294 -14.06 -2.92 18.72
N ASP A 295 -13.91 -1.59 18.78
CA ASP A 295 -13.28 -0.89 19.92
C ASP A 295 -14.20 -0.77 21.16
N ARG A 296 -15.52 -0.91 20.97
CA ARG A 296 -16.55 -0.83 22.02
C ARG A 296 -17.74 -1.75 21.72
N PRO A 297 -18.53 -2.17 22.72
CA PRO A 297 -19.70 -3.03 22.54
C PRO A 297 -20.95 -2.22 22.11
N ASP A 298 -20.82 -1.44 21.04
CA ASP A 298 -21.90 -0.70 20.39
C ASP A 298 -21.64 -0.65 18.88
N LYS A 299 -22.34 -1.50 18.12
CA LYS A 299 -22.11 -1.67 16.68
C LYS A 299 -22.31 -0.37 15.88
N ASN A 300 -23.12 0.56 16.38
CA ASN A 300 -23.46 1.79 15.67
C ASN A 300 -22.40 2.88 15.86
N LYS A 301 -21.63 2.81 16.95
CA LYS A 301 -20.63 3.83 17.33
C LYS A 301 -19.20 3.28 17.37
N ALA A 302 -19.02 1.99 17.11
CA ALA A 302 -17.73 1.33 17.18
C ALA A 302 -16.83 1.60 15.97
N LYS A 303 -15.53 1.69 16.23
CA LYS A 303 -14.47 1.67 15.23
C LYS A 303 -14.03 0.23 14.96
N ASN A 304 -13.69 -0.06 13.71
CA ASN A 304 -13.15 -1.35 13.29
C ASN A 304 -11.67 -1.46 13.71
N LEU A 305 -11.35 -2.43 14.58
CA LEU A 305 -9.98 -2.76 15.01
C LEU A 305 -9.31 -3.83 14.13
N GLY A 306 -10.10 -4.55 13.33
CA GLY A 306 -9.71 -5.60 12.42
C GLY A 306 -10.75 -6.72 12.35
N THR A 307 -10.36 -7.89 11.84
CA THR A 307 -11.26 -9.03 11.65
C THR A 307 -10.65 -10.33 12.20
N VAL A 308 -11.51 -11.29 12.52
CA VAL A 308 -11.15 -12.68 12.82
C VAL A 308 -11.95 -13.56 11.85
N ASP A 309 -11.27 -14.42 11.11
CA ASP A 309 -11.87 -15.17 10.01
C ASP A 309 -12.86 -16.25 10.51
N LEU A 310 -13.82 -16.62 9.66
CA LEU A 310 -14.78 -17.68 9.96
C LEU A 310 -14.04 -18.98 10.27
N GLY A 311 -14.32 -19.57 11.43
CA GLY A 311 -13.69 -20.79 11.89
C GLY A 311 -12.42 -20.60 12.73
N ASP A 312 -11.85 -19.39 12.76
CA ASP A 312 -10.71 -19.09 13.62
C ASP A 312 -11.12 -18.94 15.09
N THR A 313 -10.14 -19.11 15.98
CA THR A 313 -10.34 -19.01 17.43
C THR A 313 -9.69 -17.76 18.00
N VAL A 314 -10.38 -17.11 18.94
CA VAL A 314 -9.87 -15.93 19.64
C VAL A 314 -10.08 -16.08 21.14
N SER A 315 -9.08 -15.64 21.93
CA SER A 315 -9.17 -15.68 23.39
C SER A 315 -10.14 -14.62 23.87
N ILE A 316 -10.99 -14.97 24.83
CA ILE A 316 -11.92 -14.04 25.47
C ILE A 316 -11.47 -13.72 26.90
N SER A 317 -11.88 -12.55 27.35
CA SER A 317 -11.76 -12.05 28.73
C SER A 317 -13.11 -11.89 29.43
N GLY A 318 -14.21 -12.08 28.71
CA GLY A 318 -15.57 -11.98 29.24
C GLY A 318 -16.63 -11.88 28.14
N SER A 319 -17.83 -11.49 28.54
CA SER A 319 -18.96 -11.15 27.67
C SER A 319 -19.76 -10.03 28.29
N VAL A 320 -20.23 -9.07 27.49
CA VAL A 320 -21.00 -7.91 27.94
C VAL A 320 -22.28 -7.76 27.13
N LYS A 321 -23.36 -7.26 27.76
CA LYS A 321 -24.65 -7.09 27.09
C LYS A 321 -24.63 -6.01 26.00
N GLY A 322 -23.77 -4.99 26.14
CA GLY A 322 -23.62 -3.88 25.18
C GLY A 322 -24.91 -3.14 24.85
N SER A 323 -24.84 -2.23 23.89
CA SER A 323 -26.00 -1.52 23.32
C SER A 323 -26.27 -2.01 21.90
N ASN A 324 -27.52 -1.97 21.43
CA ASN A 324 -27.90 -2.26 20.05
C ASN A 324 -27.64 -3.71 19.56
N ASN A 325 -27.47 -4.67 20.48
CA ASN A 325 -27.35 -6.10 20.18
C ASN A 325 -27.97 -6.98 21.28
N ALA A 326 -29.09 -7.63 20.98
CA ALA A 326 -29.80 -8.50 21.93
C ALA A 326 -29.00 -9.74 22.37
N LYS A 327 -27.99 -10.16 21.58
CA LYS A 327 -27.10 -11.30 21.88
C LYS A 327 -25.81 -10.89 22.60
N GLY A 328 -25.66 -9.60 22.94
CA GLY A 328 -24.47 -9.08 23.61
C GLY A 328 -23.22 -9.10 22.73
N TYR A 329 -22.06 -9.03 23.37
CA TYR A 329 -20.74 -8.98 22.76
C TYR A 329 -19.75 -9.86 23.54
N TRP A 330 -18.86 -10.54 22.82
CA TRP A 330 -17.70 -11.21 23.37
C TRP A 330 -16.57 -10.20 23.59
N GLU A 331 -16.02 -10.13 24.81
CA GLU A 331 -14.81 -9.36 25.09
C GLU A 331 -13.59 -10.17 24.67
N VAL A 332 -13.02 -9.88 23.50
CA VAL A 332 -11.90 -10.61 22.92
C VAL A 332 -10.57 -9.95 23.24
N ILE A 333 -9.51 -10.75 23.36
CA ILE A 333 -8.13 -10.30 23.44
C ILE A 333 -7.56 -10.32 22.02
N TYR A 334 -7.60 -9.16 21.36
CA TYR A 334 -7.19 -9.00 19.98
C TYR A 334 -5.96 -8.09 19.89
N LYS A 335 -4.86 -8.62 19.33
CA LYS A 335 -3.56 -7.93 19.25
C LYS A 335 -3.08 -7.36 20.60
N GLY A 336 -3.33 -8.09 21.69
CA GLY A 336 -2.94 -7.70 23.05
C GLY A 336 -3.81 -6.64 23.72
N LYS A 337 -4.90 -6.20 23.08
CA LYS A 337 -5.87 -5.23 23.61
C LYS A 337 -7.26 -5.85 23.72
N ARG A 338 -8.13 -5.24 24.52
CA ARG A 338 -9.55 -5.62 24.58
C ARG A 338 -10.24 -5.13 23.31
N GLY A 339 -11.02 -6.00 22.70
CA GLY A 339 -11.93 -5.69 21.60
C GLY A 339 -13.26 -6.43 21.77
N TYR A 340 -14.20 -6.18 20.87
CA TYR A 340 -15.56 -6.72 20.98
C TYR A 340 -16.00 -7.38 19.67
N ILE A 341 -16.50 -8.60 19.74
CA ILE A 341 -17.17 -9.28 18.62
C ILE A 341 -18.66 -9.44 18.98
N SER A 342 -19.57 -9.18 18.05
CA SER A 342 -21.01 -9.40 18.28
C SER A 342 -21.29 -10.83 18.74
N GLY A 343 -22.09 -10.98 19.79
CA GLY A 343 -22.33 -12.26 20.48
C GLY A 343 -22.81 -13.39 19.56
N GLN A 344 -23.61 -13.04 18.55
CA GLN A 344 -24.11 -13.96 17.52
C GLN A 344 -23.02 -14.57 16.62
N PHE A 345 -21.78 -14.05 16.64
CA PHE A 345 -20.68 -14.49 15.79
C PHE A 345 -19.58 -15.26 16.52
N GLY A 346 -19.84 -15.69 17.76
CA GLY A 346 -18.90 -16.47 18.55
C GLY A 346 -19.56 -17.65 19.25
N SER A 347 -18.92 -18.82 19.17
CA SER A 347 -19.29 -20.02 19.93
C SER A 347 -18.16 -20.39 20.88
N LYS A 348 -18.47 -20.60 22.17
CA LYS A 348 -17.47 -20.94 23.19
C LYS A 348 -16.89 -22.33 22.92
N ILE A 349 -15.58 -22.47 23.09
CA ILE A 349 -14.83 -23.72 22.93
C ILE A 349 -13.92 -23.98 24.12
#